data_AF-A0A3C0TP31-F1
#
_entry.id   AF-A0A3C0TP31-F1
#
_cell.length_a   1.000
_cell.length_b   1.000
_cell.length_c   1.000
_cell.angle_alpha   90.00
_cell.angle_beta   90.00
_cell.angle_gamma   90.00
#
_symmetry.space_group_name_H-M   'P 1'
#
loop_
_entity.id
_entity.type
_entity.pdbx_description
1 polymer ?
#
loop_
_entity_poly.entity_id
_entity_poly.type
_entity_poly.pdbx_seq_one_letter_code
_entity_poly.pdbx_strand_id
1 'polypeptide(L)'
;LDKKEEVNRKIQEDMAGLTFGDFEEKFVRIFEVGDLEPSCPPYEGLHRKDEDRTSIMLEVSEFFKQFGLSMSREEGKRDLPDHVSAEMEFLHFLTFKEAQAGAEETPELLQGYVLAQKDFLDRHMTKWIPGFADKIRNSGQIPFYGELAWIASAFVTAEHEMVQAMLPPGESPPA
;
A
#
# COMPACT_ATOMS: atom_id res chain seq x y z
N LEU A 1 -15.79 21.21 -2.39
CA LEU A 1 -14.78 22.10 -2.99
C LEU A 1 -14.01 22.81 -1.87
N ASP A 2 -14.71 23.52 -0.98
CA ASP A 2 -14.14 24.25 0.18
C ASP A 2 -13.16 23.46 1.07
N LYS A 3 -13.53 22.25 1.52
CA LYS A 3 -12.67 21.42 2.39
C LYS A 3 -11.34 20.96 1.75
N LYS A 4 -11.31 20.71 0.44
CA LYS A 4 -10.08 20.26 -0.24
C LYS A 4 -9.07 21.40 -0.35
N GLU A 5 -9.56 22.61 -0.64
CA GLU A 5 -8.72 23.81 -0.70
C GLU A 5 -8.20 24.18 0.69
N GLU A 6 -9.01 24.01 1.73
CA GLU A 6 -8.60 24.22 3.11
C GLU A 6 -7.49 23.24 3.55
N VAL A 7 -7.63 21.94 3.25
CA VAL A 7 -6.61 20.92 3.52
C VAL A 7 -5.32 21.22 2.76
N ASN A 8 -5.41 21.52 1.46
CA ASN A 8 -4.23 21.86 0.65
C ASN A 8 -3.49 23.10 1.18
N ARG A 9 -4.24 24.15 1.55
CA ARG A 9 -3.65 25.37 2.12
C ARG A 9 -2.95 25.06 3.44
N LYS A 10 -3.56 24.25 4.31
CA LYS A 10 -2.96 23.84 5.58
C LYS A 10 -1.68 23.03 5.36
N ILE A 11 -1.66 22.09 4.42
CA ILE A 11 -0.44 21.34 4.05
C ILE A 11 0.65 22.32 3.59
N GLN A 12 0.32 23.27 2.71
CA GLN A 12 1.29 24.25 2.22
C GLN A 12 1.83 25.15 3.34
N GLU A 13 0.97 25.62 4.24
CA GLU A 13 1.35 26.43 5.41
C GLU A 13 2.27 25.63 6.36
N ASP A 14 1.92 24.38 6.67
CA ASP A 14 2.71 23.50 7.55
C ASP A 14 4.04 23.07 6.91
N MET A 15 4.10 22.96 5.58
CA MET A 15 5.33 22.66 4.84
C MET A 15 6.22 23.88 4.60
N ALA A 16 5.66 25.09 4.50
CA ALA A 16 6.43 26.31 4.19
C ALA A 16 7.47 26.66 5.26
N GLY A 17 7.27 26.21 6.50
CA GLY A 17 8.20 26.40 7.62
C GLY A 17 9.17 25.24 7.87
N LEU A 18 9.04 24.12 7.15
CA LEU A 18 9.87 22.93 7.36
C LEU A 18 11.09 22.95 6.46
N THR A 19 12.27 22.79 7.04
CA THR A 19 13.47 22.48 6.26
C THR A 19 13.46 21.02 5.83
N PHE A 20 14.31 20.66 4.87
CA PHE A 20 14.50 19.26 4.50
C PHE A 20 14.95 18.39 5.69
N GLY A 21 15.82 18.93 6.56
CA GLY A 21 16.27 18.22 7.77
C GLY A 21 15.13 17.98 8.76
N ASP A 22 14.26 18.96 8.97
CA ASP A 22 13.07 18.78 9.82
C ASP A 22 12.13 17.71 9.25
N PHE A 23 12.01 17.66 7.93
CA PHE A 23 11.18 16.67 7.24
C PHE A 23 11.76 15.25 7.37
N GLU A 24 13.08 15.11 7.22
CA GLU A 24 13.80 13.84 7.39
C GLU A 24 13.71 13.34 8.84
N GLU A 25 13.95 14.20 9.84
CA GLU A 25 13.82 13.84 11.26
C GLU A 25 12.41 13.30 11.56
N LYS A 26 11.38 13.98 11.06
CA LYS A 26 10.00 13.57 11.26
C LYS A 26 9.67 12.28 10.50
N PHE A 27 10.22 12.06 9.31
CA PHE A 27 10.08 10.79 8.59
C PHE A 27 10.65 9.64 9.43
N VAL A 28 11.90 9.76 9.87
CA VAL A 28 12.58 8.75 10.70
C VAL A 28 11.78 8.46 11.97
N ARG A 29 11.25 9.50 12.63
CA ARG A 29 10.43 9.35 13.85
C ARG A 29 9.10 8.63 13.60
N ILE A 30 8.46 8.84 12.45
CA ILE A 30 7.18 8.20 12.14
C ILE A 30 7.40 6.73 11.76
N PHE A 31 8.35 6.47 10.87
CA PHE A 31 8.44 5.21 10.14
C PHE A 31 9.57 4.28 10.59
N GLU A 32 10.70 4.80 11.10
CA GLU A 32 11.93 4.01 11.29
C GLU A 32 12.37 3.84 12.75
N VAL A 33 12.13 4.82 13.62
CA VAL A 33 12.66 4.84 14.99
C VAL A 33 11.56 5.05 16.04
N GLY A 34 11.62 4.29 17.13
CA GLY A 34 10.81 4.47 18.34
C GLY A 34 11.36 3.67 19.53
N ASP A 35 10.83 3.88 20.74
CA ASP A 35 11.35 3.28 21.98
C ASP A 35 11.29 1.74 22.01
N LEU A 36 10.31 1.15 21.32
CA LEU A 36 10.17 -0.28 21.09
C LEU A 36 9.96 -0.55 19.60
N GLU A 37 9.01 0.17 19.01
CA GLU A 37 8.70 0.16 17.58
C GLU A 37 8.43 1.60 17.10
N PRO A 38 8.63 1.89 15.80
CA PRO A 38 8.24 3.17 15.23
C PRO A 38 6.76 3.47 15.47
N SER A 39 6.38 4.75 15.42
CA SER A 39 4.98 5.13 15.65
C SER A 39 4.06 4.50 14.61
N CYS A 40 4.44 4.53 13.33
CA CYS A 40 3.69 3.99 12.21
C CYS A 40 4.65 3.25 11.28
N PRO A 41 5.12 2.05 11.64
CA PRO A 41 6.06 1.34 10.80
C PRO A 41 5.38 0.96 9.46
N PRO A 42 6.04 1.13 8.32
CA PRO A 42 5.43 0.94 7.00
C PRO A 42 5.41 -0.53 6.54
N TYR A 43 5.18 -1.48 7.47
CA TYR A 43 5.21 -2.92 7.21
C TYR A 43 3.91 -3.59 7.67
N GLU A 44 3.25 -4.35 6.79
CA GLU A 44 1.97 -5.03 7.07
C GLU A 44 2.03 -5.87 8.35
N GLY A 45 3.10 -6.67 8.53
CA GLY A 45 3.22 -7.58 9.66
C GLY A 45 3.17 -6.87 11.03
N LEU A 46 3.50 -5.57 11.08
CA LEU A 46 3.47 -4.80 12.33
C LEU A 46 2.09 -4.20 12.65
N HIS A 47 1.12 -4.30 11.72
CA HIS A 47 -0.26 -3.86 11.93
C HIS A 47 -1.23 -5.04 12.13
N ARG A 48 -0.88 -6.24 11.69
CA ARG A 48 -1.68 -7.48 11.85
C ARG A 48 -1.30 -8.23 13.12
N LYS A 49 -1.71 -7.69 14.29
CA LYS A 49 -1.29 -8.18 15.62
C LYS A 49 -1.67 -9.63 15.96
N ASP A 50 -2.72 -10.15 15.35
CA ASP A 50 -3.23 -11.50 15.61
C ASP A 50 -2.58 -12.58 14.73
N GLU A 51 -1.60 -12.19 13.89
CA GLU A 51 -0.99 -13.05 12.89
C GLU A 51 0.54 -13.05 12.99
N ASP A 52 1.16 -14.14 12.54
CA ASP A 52 2.61 -14.26 12.54
C ASP A 52 3.22 -13.45 11.39
N ARG A 53 4.12 -12.53 11.73
CA ARG A 53 4.82 -11.64 10.79
C ARG A 53 5.57 -12.39 9.70
N THR A 54 6.18 -13.52 10.06
CA THR A 54 6.96 -14.32 9.11
C THR A 54 6.05 -14.95 8.07
N SER A 55 4.88 -15.43 8.51
CA SER A 55 3.85 -16.00 7.65
C SER A 55 3.31 -14.96 6.66
N ILE A 56 3.03 -13.73 7.10
CA ILE A 56 2.62 -12.62 6.23
C ILE A 56 3.70 -12.33 5.17
N MET A 57 4.96 -12.14 5.59
CA MET A 57 6.06 -11.87 4.65
C MET A 57 6.27 -13.00 3.64
N LEU A 58 6.09 -14.26 4.05
CA LEU A 58 6.18 -15.41 3.17
C LEU A 58 5.02 -15.42 2.16
N GLU A 59 3.80 -15.14 2.61
CA GLU A 59 2.61 -15.06 1.75
C GLU A 59 2.77 -13.97 0.68
N VAL A 60 3.17 -12.75 1.08
CA VAL A 60 3.46 -11.65 0.13
C VAL A 60 4.59 -12.02 -0.82
N SER A 61 5.64 -12.68 -0.33
CA SER A 61 6.74 -13.15 -1.19
C SER A 61 6.29 -14.19 -2.21
N GLU A 62 5.37 -15.08 -1.85
CA GLU A 62 4.82 -16.07 -2.77
C GLU A 62 3.94 -15.41 -3.85
N PHE A 63 3.16 -14.39 -3.50
CA PHE A 63 2.48 -13.56 -4.51
C PHE A 63 3.47 -13.02 -5.54
N PHE A 64 4.56 -12.39 -5.11
CA PHE A 64 5.55 -11.84 -6.04
C PHE A 64 6.14 -12.94 -6.96
N LYS A 65 6.49 -14.09 -6.37
CA LYS A 65 7.07 -15.23 -7.12
C LYS A 65 6.11 -15.83 -8.15
N GLN A 66 4.81 -15.88 -7.87
CA GLN A 66 3.81 -16.39 -8.83
C GLN A 66 3.82 -15.60 -10.15
N PHE A 67 4.20 -14.32 -10.10
CA PHE A 67 4.35 -13.45 -11.26
C PHE A 67 5.81 -13.31 -11.74
N GLY A 68 6.71 -14.14 -11.24
CA GLY A 68 8.13 -14.12 -11.59
C GLY A 68 8.90 -12.92 -11.03
N LEU A 69 8.36 -12.25 -10.00
CA LEU A 69 8.98 -11.09 -9.36
C LEU A 69 9.79 -11.50 -8.12
N SER A 70 10.75 -10.66 -7.76
CA SER A 70 11.55 -10.84 -6.55
C SER A 70 12.03 -9.48 -6.02
N MET A 71 12.21 -9.37 -4.71
CA MET A 71 12.77 -8.17 -4.09
C MET A 71 14.15 -7.83 -4.64
N SER A 72 14.44 -6.53 -4.75
CA SER A 72 15.74 -6.06 -5.21
C SER A 72 16.87 -6.56 -4.30
N ARG A 73 17.99 -6.92 -4.93
CA ARG A 73 19.24 -7.27 -4.23
C ARG A 73 20.23 -6.12 -4.23
N GLU A 74 19.88 -5.00 -4.85
CA GLU A 74 20.72 -3.80 -4.91
C GLU A 74 20.88 -3.22 -3.51
N GLU A 75 22.12 -2.89 -3.15
CA GLU A 75 22.44 -2.28 -1.87
C GLU A 75 21.71 -0.94 -1.71
N GLY A 76 21.13 -0.71 -0.52
CA GLY A 76 20.31 0.49 -0.26
C GLY A 76 18.86 0.42 -0.78
N LYS A 77 18.45 -0.65 -1.46
CA LYS A 77 17.04 -0.90 -1.88
C LYS A 77 16.46 -2.20 -1.32
N ARG A 78 17.03 -2.68 -0.22
CA ARG A 78 16.70 -3.96 0.40
C ARG A 78 15.67 -3.74 1.49
N ASP A 79 14.41 -3.69 1.09
CA ASP A 79 13.27 -3.75 2.02
C ASP A 79 12.70 -5.16 2.12
N LEU A 80 11.82 -5.34 3.10
CA LEU A 80 11.04 -6.55 3.28
C LEU A 80 9.84 -6.56 2.30
N PRO A 81 9.38 -7.75 1.89
CA PRO A 81 8.29 -7.88 0.92
C PRO A 81 6.97 -7.25 1.41
N ASP A 82 6.74 -7.19 2.72
CA ASP A 82 5.56 -6.63 3.37
C ASP A 82 5.64 -5.11 3.60
N HIS A 83 6.63 -4.43 3.02
CA HIS A 83 6.72 -2.97 3.05
C HIS A 83 5.66 -2.34 2.15
N VAL A 84 5.02 -1.24 2.58
CA VAL A 84 3.95 -0.56 1.82
C VAL A 84 4.33 -0.25 0.37
N SER A 85 5.57 0.18 0.13
CA SER A 85 6.03 0.47 -1.23
C SER A 85 6.10 -0.78 -2.09
N ALA A 86 6.54 -1.92 -1.53
CA ALA A 86 6.64 -3.18 -2.27
C ALA A 86 5.25 -3.73 -2.64
N GLU A 87 4.29 -3.70 -1.70
CA GLU A 87 2.91 -4.09 -1.98
C GLU A 87 2.23 -3.17 -3.02
N MET A 88 2.47 -1.85 -2.92
CA MET A 88 1.95 -0.87 -3.90
C MET A 88 2.57 -1.06 -5.30
N GLU A 89 3.88 -1.33 -5.37
CA GLU A 89 4.57 -1.66 -6.63
C GLU A 89 4.01 -2.95 -7.26
N PHE A 90 3.68 -3.95 -6.43
CA PHE A 90 3.05 -5.17 -6.92
C PHE A 90 1.63 -4.93 -7.44
N LEU A 91 0.80 -4.15 -6.74
CA LEU A 91 -0.52 -3.76 -7.24
C LEU A 91 -0.41 -2.96 -8.55
N HIS A 92 0.58 -2.07 -8.66
CA HIS A 92 0.89 -1.39 -9.92
C HIS A 92 1.24 -2.38 -11.04
N PHE A 93 2.07 -3.38 -10.76
CA PHE A 93 2.40 -4.42 -11.74
C PHE A 93 1.15 -5.15 -12.23
N LEU A 94 0.24 -5.53 -11.32
CA LEU A 94 -0.99 -6.26 -11.69
C LEU A 94 -1.93 -5.40 -12.55
N THR A 95 -2.19 -4.15 -12.15
CA THR A 95 -3.03 -3.21 -12.91
C THR A 95 -2.42 -2.88 -14.28
N PHE A 96 -1.10 -2.74 -14.37
CA PHE A 96 -0.40 -2.56 -15.65
C PHE A 96 -0.59 -3.77 -16.56
N LYS A 97 -0.51 -4.98 -16.00
CA LYS A 97 -0.68 -6.23 -16.75
C LYS A 97 -2.13 -6.48 -17.17
N GLU A 98 -3.10 -6.10 -16.35
CA GLU A 98 -4.51 -6.05 -16.73
C GLU A 98 -4.73 -5.14 -17.94
N ALA A 99 -4.22 -3.91 -17.89
CA ALA A 99 -4.35 -2.95 -18.98
C ALA A 99 -3.69 -3.47 -20.28
N GLN A 100 -2.52 -4.11 -20.16
CA GLN A 100 -1.85 -4.75 -21.29
C GLN A 100 -2.71 -5.88 -21.88
N ALA A 101 -3.24 -6.78 -21.05
CA ALA A 101 -4.08 -7.90 -21.49
C ALA A 101 -5.37 -7.42 -22.18
N GLY A 102 -5.96 -6.32 -21.70
CA GLY A 102 -7.12 -5.68 -22.33
C GLY A 102 -6.80 -5.07 -23.69
N ALA A 103 -5.65 -4.40 -23.83
CA ALA A 103 -5.21 -3.84 -25.10
C ALA A 103 -4.84 -4.92 -26.14
N GLU A 104 -4.36 -6.07 -25.69
CA GLU A 104 -4.03 -7.23 -26.52
C GLU A 104 -5.23 -8.15 -26.80
N GLU A 105 -6.42 -7.82 -26.28
CA GLU A 105 -7.66 -8.61 -26.40
C GLU A 105 -7.49 -10.06 -25.93
N THR A 106 -6.80 -10.26 -24.80
CA THR A 106 -6.56 -11.57 -24.17
C THR A 106 -7.44 -11.78 -22.92
N PRO A 107 -8.71 -12.18 -23.08
CA PRO A 107 -9.70 -12.15 -21.99
C PRO A 107 -9.33 -13.08 -20.82
N GLU A 108 -8.69 -14.21 -21.08
CA GLU A 108 -8.27 -15.14 -20.01
C GLU A 108 -7.16 -14.54 -19.13
N LEU A 109 -6.21 -13.83 -19.74
CA LEU A 109 -5.15 -13.13 -19.00
C LEU A 109 -5.71 -11.94 -18.23
N LEU A 110 -6.61 -11.16 -18.87
CA LEU A 110 -7.30 -10.06 -18.21
C LEU A 110 -8.03 -10.55 -16.95
N GLN A 111 -8.85 -11.60 -17.07
CA GLN A 111 -9.56 -12.19 -15.93
C GLN A 111 -8.58 -12.68 -14.85
N GLY A 112 -7.47 -13.31 -15.26
CA GLY A 112 -6.42 -13.75 -14.33
C GLY A 112 -5.81 -12.61 -13.51
N TYR A 113 -5.50 -11.48 -14.15
CA TYR A 113 -4.95 -10.32 -13.44
C TYR A 113 -5.98 -9.64 -12.54
N VAL A 114 -7.25 -9.55 -12.95
CA VAL A 114 -8.33 -9.01 -12.09
C VAL A 114 -8.54 -9.91 -10.86
N LEU A 115 -8.54 -11.24 -11.02
CA LEU A 115 -8.63 -12.18 -9.91
C LEU A 115 -7.44 -12.06 -8.95
N ALA A 116 -6.23 -11.92 -9.48
CA ALA A 116 -5.01 -11.74 -8.68
C ALA A 116 -5.02 -10.43 -7.89
N GLN A 117 -5.49 -9.33 -8.49
CA GLN A 117 -5.68 -8.06 -7.78
C GLN A 117 -6.68 -8.22 -6.65
N LYS A 118 -7.83 -8.86 -6.92
CA LYS A 118 -8.83 -9.11 -5.89
C LYS A 118 -8.25 -9.87 -4.71
N ASP A 119 -7.53 -10.97 -4.98
CA ASP A 119 -6.96 -11.81 -3.93
C ASP A 119 -5.92 -11.06 -3.09
N PHE A 120 -5.03 -10.33 -3.75
CA PHE A 120 -4.00 -9.55 -3.07
C PHE A 120 -4.60 -8.41 -2.22
N LEU A 121 -5.60 -7.69 -2.75
CA LEU A 121 -6.32 -6.65 -2.01
C LEU A 121 -7.07 -7.24 -0.81
N ASP A 122 -7.78 -8.36 -0.98
CA ASP A 122 -8.55 -9.03 0.08
C ASP A 122 -7.68 -9.55 1.23
N ARG A 123 -6.51 -10.13 0.88
CA ARG A 123 -5.62 -10.83 1.82
C ARG A 123 -4.61 -9.91 2.48
N HIS A 124 -4.19 -8.84 1.80
CA HIS A 124 -3.13 -7.94 2.27
C HIS A 124 -3.62 -6.50 2.42
N MET A 125 -3.63 -5.72 1.35
CA MET A 125 -3.70 -4.25 1.44
C MET A 125 -4.93 -3.73 2.21
N THR A 126 -6.12 -4.33 2.03
CA THR A 126 -7.32 -3.90 2.77
C THR A 126 -7.29 -4.24 4.26
N LYS A 127 -6.46 -5.21 4.67
CA LYS A 127 -6.33 -5.64 6.08
C LYS A 127 -5.61 -4.61 6.95
N TRP A 128 -4.74 -3.79 6.37
CA TRP A 128 -3.82 -2.99 7.17
C TRP A 128 -3.70 -1.53 6.72
N ILE A 129 -3.81 -1.22 5.42
CA ILE A 129 -3.63 0.15 4.91
C ILE A 129 -4.61 1.16 5.54
N PRO A 130 -5.92 0.86 5.72
CA PRO A 130 -6.83 1.79 6.38
C PRO A 130 -6.43 2.11 7.83
N GLY A 131 -6.08 1.09 8.60
CA GLY A 131 -5.62 1.25 9.99
C GLY A 131 -4.28 2.00 10.07
N PHE A 132 -3.36 1.74 9.15
CA PHE A 132 -2.09 2.44 9.01
C PHE A 132 -2.30 3.93 8.70
N ALA A 133 -3.21 4.25 7.77
CA ALA A 133 -3.55 5.63 7.43
C ALA A 133 -4.14 6.40 8.61
N ASP A 134 -5.08 5.77 9.34
CA ASP A 134 -5.64 6.35 10.56
C ASP A 134 -4.56 6.59 11.62
N LYS A 135 -3.63 5.65 11.79
CA LYS A 135 -2.52 5.78 12.75
C LYS A 135 -1.62 6.97 12.42
N ILE A 136 -1.23 7.14 11.15
CA ILE A 136 -0.40 8.27 10.70
C ILE A 136 -1.12 9.59 10.91
N ARG A 137 -2.39 9.66 10.47
CA ARG A 137 -3.19 10.90 10.59
C ARG A 137 -3.39 11.31 12.04
N ASN A 138 -3.51 10.35 12.96
CA ASN A 138 -3.64 10.60 14.40
C ASN A 138 -2.28 10.85 15.11
N SER A 139 -1.14 10.60 14.47
CA SER A 139 0.19 10.81 15.06
C SER A 139 0.54 12.31 15.26
N GLY A 140 -0.14 13.20 14.53
CA GLY A 140 0.01 14.66 14.65
C GLY A 140 1.38 15.22 14.20
N GLN A 141 2.22 14.42 13.53
CA GLN A 141 3.61 14.79 13.24
C GLN A 141 3.76 15.70 12.01
N ILE A 142 3.20 15.28 10.86
CA ILE A 142 3.16 16.04 9.60
C ILE A 142 1.84 15.76 8.88
N PRO A 143 1.02 16.78 8.55
CA PRO A 143 -0.21 16.60 7.79
C PRO A 143 0.02 15.96 6.41
N PHE A 144 1.13 16.29 5.74
CA PHE A 144 1.49 15.69 4.44
C PHE A 144 1.42 14.16 4.47
N TYR A 145 2.06 13.48 5.45
CA TYR A 145 2.03 12.02 5.53
C TYR A 145 0.65 11.48 5.91
N GLY A 146 -0.09 12.20 6.74
CA GLY A 146 -1.48 11.83 7.08
C GLY A 146 -2.39 11.85 5.85
N GLU A 147 -2.28 12.88 5.02
CA GLU A 147 -3.07 13.02 3.79
C GLU A 147 -2.60 12.04 2.70
N LEU A 148 -1.28 11.81 2.58
CA LEU A 148 -0.73 10.82 1.65
C LEU A 148 -1.23 9.40 2.00
N ALA A 149 -1.18 9.02 3.29
CA ALA A 149 -1.67 7.73 3.73
C ALA A 149 -3.20 7.61 3.57
N TRP A 150 -3.93 8.69 3.79
CA TRP A 150 -5.37 8.74 3.53
C TRP A 150 -5.71 8.55 2.05
N ILE A 151 -4.95 9.19 1.14
CA ILE A 151 -5.08 8.97 -0.30
C ILE A 151 -4.80 7.51 -0.66
N ALA A 152 -3.75 6.90 -0.09
CA ALA A 152 -3.43 5.49 -0.29
C ALA A 152 -4.57 4.57 0.19
N SER A 153 -5.15 4.83 1.37
CA SER A 153 -6.30 4.08 1.87
C SER A 153 -7.54 4.23 0.99
N ALA A 154 -7.83 5.45 0.53
CA ALA A 154 -8.96 5.70 -0.37
C ALA A 154 -8.76 5.00 -1.71
N PHE A 155 -7.54 5.01 -2.24
CA PHE A 155 -7.17 4.30 -3.46
C PHE A 155 -7.36 2.79 -3.30
N VAL A 156 -6.78 2.16 -2.28
CA VAL A 156 -6.91 0.70 -2.04
C VAL A 156 -8.37 0.30 -1.89
N THR A 157 -9.18 1.09 -1.20
CA THR A 157 -10.62 0.81 -1.03
C THR A 157 -11.36 0.91 -2.36
N ALA A 158 -11.13 1.98 -3.13
CA ALA A 158 -11.77 2.18 -4.43
C ALA A 158 -11.36 1.12 -5.45
N GLU A 159 -10.07 0.74 -5.48
CA GLU A 159 -9.55 -0.30 -6.35
C GLU A 159 -10.18 -1.65 -6.02
N HIS A 160 -10.31 -1.97 -4.73
CA HIS A 160 -10.97 -3.18 -4.27
C HIS A 160 -12.44 -3.25 -4.68
N GLU A 161 -13.20 -2.17 -4.50
CA GLU A 161 -14.59 -2.06 -4.96
C GLU A 161 -14.71 -2.20 -6.48
N MET A 162 -13.80 -1.57 -7.23
CA MET A 162 -13.78 -1.62 -8.69
C MET A 162 -13.50 -3.04 -9.19
N VAL A 163 -12.45 -3.68 -8.70
CA VAL A 163 -12.07 -5.06 -9.06
C VAL A 163 -13.18 -6.05 -8.69
N GLN A 164 -13.82 -5.88 -7.53
CA GLN A 164 -14.98 -6.70 -7.15
C GLN A 164 -16.16 -6.54 -8.12
N ALA A 165 -16.41 -5.33 -8.62
CA ALA A 165 -17.48 -5.06 -9.57
C ALA A 165 -17.19 -5.60 -10.99
N MET A 166 -15.93 -5.82 -11.34
CA MET A 166 -15.52 -6.43 -12.62
C MET A 166 -15.75 -7.94 -12.66
N LEU A 167 -15.80 -8.61 -11.51
CA LEU A 167 -15.90 -10.06 -11.41
C LEU A 167 -17.36 -10.51 -11.20
N PRO A 168 -17.80 -11.62 -11.82
CA PRO A 168 -19.11 -12.18 -11.56
C PRO A 168 -19.22 -12.69 -10.11
N PRO A 169 -20.43 -12.69 -9.51
CA PRO A 169 -20.62 -13.15 -8.14
C PRO A 169 -20.13 -14.59 -7.93
N GLY A 170 -19.16 -14.79 -7.04
CA GLY A 170 -18.71 -16.12 -6.60
C GLY A 170 -17.44 -16.67 -7.28
N GLU A 171 -16.80 -15.93 -8.18
CA GLU A 171 -15.47 -16.33 -8.68
C GLU A 171 -14.39 -16.00 -7.63
N SER A 172 -13.69 -17.05 -7.19
CA SER A 172 -12.42 -16.95 -6.46
C SER A 172 -11.30 -17.45 -7.38
N PRO A 173 -10.05 -16.98 -7.22
CA PRO A 173 -8.93 -17.53 -7.98
C PRO A 173 -8.85 -19.06 -7.79
N PRO A 174 -8.44 -19.83 -8.81
CA PRO A 174 -8.11 -21.23 -8.61
C PRO A 174 -6.99 -21.33 -7.56
N ALA A 175 -7.21 -22.21 -6.57
CA ALA A 175 -6.30 -22.48 -5.46
C ALA A 175 -4.92 -22.99 -5.91
#